data_AF-A0A5C6GQ47-F1
#
_entry.id   AF-A0A5C6GQ47-F1
#
_cell.length_a   1.000
_cell.length_b   1.000
_cell.length_c   1.000
_cell.angle_alpha   90.00
_cell.angle_beta   90.00
_cell.angle_gamma   90.00
#
_symmetry.space_group_name_H-M   'P 1'
#
loop_
_entity.id
_entity.type
_entity.pdbx_description
1 polymer ?
#
loop_
_entity_poly.entity_id
_entity_poly.type
_entity_poly.pdbx_seq_one_letter_code
_entity_poly.pdbx_strand_id
1 'polypeptide(L)'
;MDVEPPSYSEVTHDEEYLLPPATLHVSGRVICSDKSAAEPLYELSHELGHVRDTTRSMTVKRLDTTIKSSSPTGPPSHAVTQKRHIYDLKHPAIITGPVFLYMAESVSRHSLCSFGMTSRRPRLFSSAREFRVHRAAKGLDKQALPRTVLFQAVPTKSSAVKYEWSDAQGEMLARELSSGQDCTLFVTRGMSVQERDALVTAWVLRMWWEMAGSGDYEL
;
A
#
# COMPACT_ATOMS: atom_id res chain seq x y z
N MET A 1 43.56 30.76 -23.46
CA MET A 1 42.87 30.75 -22.16
C MET A 1 41.77 29.71 -22.29
N ASP A 2 42.04 28.49 -21.85
CA ASP A 2 41.07 27.40 -21.88
C ASP A 2 40.13 27.57 -20.68
N VAL A 3 38.83 27.73 -20.96
CA VAL A 3 37.79 27.80 -19.93
C VAL A 3 37.43 26.37 -19.58
N GLU A 4 37.92 25.92 -18.43
CA GLU A 4 37.55 24.63 -17.85
C GLU A 4 36.04 24.63 -17.54
N PRO A 5 35.25 23.67 -18.07
CA PRO A 5 33.83 23.61 -17.80
C PRO A 5 33.59 23.29 -16.32
N PRO A 6 32.51 23.79 -15.71
CA PRO A 6 32.24 23.53 -14.30
C PRO A 6 32.10 22.03 -14.05
N SER A 7 32.85 21.54 -13.08
CA SER A 7 32.71 20.18 -12.56
C SER A 7 31.27 19.99 -12.08
N TYR A 8 30.53 19.14 -12.79
CA TYR A 8 29.27 18.62 -12.27
C TYR A 8 29.63 17.71 -11.10
N SER A 9 29.71 18.27 -9.90
CA SER A 9 29.58 17.50 -8.68
C SER A 9 28.26 16.75 -8.78
N GLU A 10 28.35 15.43 -8.94
CA GLU A 10 27.24 14.50 -8.85
C GLU A 10 26.45 14.86 -7.60
N VAL A 11 25.26 15.42 -7.84
CA VAL A 11 24.30 15.65 -6.78
C VAL A 11 23.84 14.25 -6.36
N THR A 12 24.51 13.68 -5.36
CA THR A 12 24.00 12.54 -4.61
C THR A 12 22.78 13.04 -3.83
N HIS A 13 21.64 13.14 -4.50
CA HIS A 13 20.32 13.28 -3.87
C HIS A 13 19.95 11.95 -3.21
N ASP A 14 20.68 11.61 -2.15
CA ASP A 14 20.30 10.58 -1.17
C ASP A 14 19.62 11.24 0.05
N GLU A 15 19.04 12.43 -0.11
CA GLU A 15 17.92 12.80 0.75
C GLU A 15 16.72 12.00 0.25
N GLU A 16 16.42 10.90 0.94
CA GLU A 16 15.25 10.06 0.67
C GLU A 16 14.01 10.95 0.78
N TYR A 17 13.54 11.49 -0.37
CA TYR A 17 12.42 12.42 -0.41
C TYR A 17 11.21 11.78 0.27
N LEU A 18 10.92 12.25 1.49
CA LEU A 18 9.80 11.77 2.28
C LEU A 18 8.53 12.40 1.74
N LEU A 19 7.58 11.55 1.37
CA LEU A 19 6.24 12.00 1.04
C LEU A 19 5.59 12.56 2.32
N PRO A 20 4.96 13.75 2.29
CA PRO A 20 4.34 14.36 3.47
C PRO A 20 3.10 13.57 3.92
N PRO A 21 2.63 13.74 5.16
CA PRO A 21 1.32 13.25 5.60
C PRO A 21 0.21 13.57 4.58
N ALA A 22 -0.76 12.67 4.45
CA ALA A 22 -1.83 12.77 3.46
C ALA A 22 -3.06 11.94 3.87
N THR A 23 -4.25 12.39 3.47
CA THR A 23 -5.47 11.60 3.58
C THR A 23 -5.77 10.93 2.25
N LEU A 24 -5.81 9.60 2.25
CA LEU A 24 -6.08 8.79 1.08
C LEU A 24 -7.50 8.24 1.14
N HIS A 25 -8.21 8.23 0.02
CA HIS A 25 -9.54 7.64 -0.07
C HIS A 25 -9.66 6.77 -1.33
N VAL A 26 -10.38 5.67 -1.21
CA VAL A 26 -10.70 4.78 -2.34
C VAL A 26 -11.90 5.35 -3.09
N SER A 27 -11.78 5.46 -4.41
CA SER A 27 -12.88 5.82 -5.31
C SER A 27 -12.89 4.85 -6.50
N GLY A 28 -13.79 3.86 -6.44
CA GLY A 28 -13.84 2.77 -7.41
C GLY A 28 -12.54 1.97 -7.47
N ARG A 29 -11.78 2.13 -8.57
CA ARG A 29 -10.49 1.45 -8.79
C ARG A 29 -9.28 2.32 -8.45
N VAL A 30 -9.48 3.57 -8.07
CA VAL A 30 -8.36 4.49 -7.81
C VAL A 30 -8.31 4.88 -6.35
N ILE A 31 -7.12 5.27 -5.91
CA ILE A 31 -6.90 5.87 -4.59
C ILE A 31 -6.38 7.28 -4.81
N CYS A 32 -7.09 8.27 -4.28
CA CYS A 32 -6.78 9.68 -4.44
C CYS A 32 -6.36 10.30 -3.10
N SER A 33 -5.63 11.42 -3.16
CA SER A 33 -5.37 12.25 -1.98
C SER A 33 -6.47 13.29 -1.82
N ASP A 34 -6.75 13.69 -0.58
CA ASP A 34 -7.53 14.89 -0.23
C ASP A 34 -7.06 16.18 -0.94
N LYS A 35 -5.76 16.32 -1.17
CA LYS A 35 -5.17 17.49 -1.86
C LYS A 35 -5.69 17.67 -3.30
N SER A 36 -6.10 16.60 -3.97
CA SER A 36 -6.68 16.65 -5.32
C SER A 36 -7.42 15.34 -5.63
N ALA A 37 -8.75 15.37 -5.59
CA ALA A 37 -9.56 14.25 -6.04
C ALA A 37 -9.40 13.96 -7.55
N ALA A 38 -8.94 14.97 -8.31
CA ALA A 38 -8.71 14.88 -9.75
C ALA A 38 -7.39 14.18 -10.13
N GLU A 39 -6.50 13.93 -9.16
CA GLU A 39 -5.20 13.29 -9.39
C GLU A 39 -5.09 11.98 -8.60
N PRO A 40 -5.46 10.84 -9.22
CA PRO A 40 -5.32 9.55 -8.57
C PRO A 40 -3.84 9.21 -8.37
N LEU A 41 -3.50 8.70 -7.18
CA LEU A 41 -2.15 8.29 -6.81
C LEU A 41 -1.89 6.81 -7.07
N TYR A 42 -2.93 6.00 -6.95
CA TYR A 42 -2.86 4.56 -7.18
C TYR A 42 -4.05 4.08 -8.01
N GLU A 43 -3.84 2.98 -8.73
CA GLU A 43 -4.85 2.27 -9.51
C GLU A 43 -4.80 0.78 -9.16
N LEU A 44 -5.98 0.22 -8.88
CA LEU A 44 -6.23 -1.18 -8.62
C LEU A 44 -6.81 -1.83 -9.87
N SER A 45 -6.49 -3.10 -10.13
CA SER A 45 -7.13 -3.81 -11.25
C SER A 45 -8.61 -4.13 -11.00
N HIS A 46 -9.05 -4.15 -9.74
CA HIS A 46 -10.42 -4.44 -9.32
C HIS A 46 -10.94 -3.39 -8.35
N GLU A 47 -12.25 -3.21 -8.34
CA GLU A 47 -12.92 -2.40 -7.32
C GLU A 47 -13.10 -3.23 -6.05
N LEU A 48 -12.80 -2.63 -4.90
CA LEU A 48 -12.89 -3.32 -3.61
C LEU A 48 -14.32 -3.73 -3.24
N GLY A 49 -15.34 -3.05 -3.79
CA GLY A 49 -16.74 -3.47 -3.64
C GLY A 49 -17.09 -4.76 -4.39
N HIS A 50 -16.27 -5.16 -5.36
CA HIS A 50 -16.55 -6.28 -6.27
C HIS A 50 -15.62 -7.48 -6.08
N VAL A 51 -14.62 -7.39 -5.20
CA VAL A 51 -13.76 -8.54 -4.87
C VAL A 51 -14.54 -9.55 -4.04
N ARG A 52 -14.31 -10.83 -4.32
CA ARG A 52 -14.93 -11.98 -3.64
C ARG A 52 -13.83 -12.93 -3.16
N ASP A 53 -14.19 -13.93 -2.36
CA ASP A 53 -13.26 -15.02 -2.01
C ASP A 53 -12.75 -15.78 -3.25
N THR A 54 -13.53 -15.80 -4.33
CA THR A 54 -13.10 -16.40 -5.60
C THR A 54 -12.12 -15.54 -6.39
N THR A 55 -11.97 -14.25 -6.05
CA THR A 55 -10.91 -13.41 -6.62
C THR A 55 -9.58 -13.97 -6.11
N ARG A 56 -8.67 -14.33 -7.02
CA ARG A 56 -7.36 -14.91 -6.66
C ARG A 56 -6.20 -13.94 -6.83
N SER A 57 -6.40 -12.87 -7.59
CA SER A 57 -5.34 -11.88 -7.85
C SER A 57 -5.89 -10.48 -8.11
N MET A 58 -5.17 -9.47 -7.66
CA MET A 58 -5.38 -8.06 -7.98
C MET A 58 -4.02 -7.36 -8.12
N THR A 59 -3.92 -6.32 -8.93
CA THR A 59 -2.66 -5.56 -9.07
C THR A 59 -2.82 -4.17 -8.49
N VAL A 60 -1.72 -3.64 -7.98
CA VAL A 60 -1.60 -2.25 -7.52
C VAL A 60 -0.57 -1.54 -8.38
N LYS A 61 -0.98 -0.43 -8.98
CA LYS A 61 -0.13 0.45 -9.77
C LYS A 61 -0.06 1.81 -9.10
N ARG A 62 1.13 2.39 -9.01
CA ARG A 62 1.34 3.78 -8.65
C ARG A 62 1.26 4.65 -9.90
N LEU A 63 0.66 5.82 -9.78
CA LEU A 63 0.53 6.80 -10.84
C LEU A 63 1.51 7.94 -10.57
N ASP A 64 2.62 7.95 -11.31
CA ASP A 64 3.65 8.98 -11.21
C ASP A 64 3.30 10.12 -12.18
N THR A 65 2.80 11.25 -11.70
CA THR A 65 2.59 12.45 -12.53
C THR A 65 3.88 13.26 -12.61
N THR A 66 4.40 13.45 -13.82
CA THR A 66 5.54 14.35 -14.06
C THR A 66 5.07 15.52 -14.90
N ILE A 67 5.26 16.74 -14.40
CA ILE A 67 5.05 17.96 -15.18
C ILE A 67 6.28 18.15 -16.06
N LYS A 68 6.14 17.94 -17.36
CA LYS A 68 7.22 18.26 -18.30
C LYS A 68 7.13 19.73 -18.66
N SER A 69 8.06 20.53 -18.17
CA SER A 69 8.24 21.91 -18.62
C SER A 69 8.71 21.89 -20.07
N SER A 70 7.83 22.30 -20.97
CA SER A 70 8.18 22.72 -22.31
C SER A 70 9.06 23.97 -22.24
N SER A 71 9.98 24.10 -23.19
CA SER A 71 10.85 25.27 -23.44
C SER A 71 10.13 26.62 -23.21
N PRO A 72 10.85 27.69 -22.81
CA PRO A 72 10.26 29.02 -22.59
C PRO A 72 9.49 29.61 -23.80
N THR A 73 9.60 29.02 -24.98
CA THR A 73 8.88 29.42 -26.20
C THR A 73 7.87 28.36 -26.72
N GLY A 74 7.61 27.29 -25.96
CA GLY A 74 6.72 26.18 -26.34
C GLY A 74 5.33 26.22 -25.70
N PRO A 75 4.37 25.40 -26.18
CA PRO A 75 3.00 25.30 -25.63
C PRO A 75 3.00 24.93 -24.14
N PRO A 76 1.91 25.17 -23.38
CA PRO A 76 1.88 25.00 -21.92
C PRO A 76 2.32 23.60 -21.46
N SER A 77 2.95 23.52 -20.29
CA SER A 77 3.47 22.29 -19.72
C SER A 77 2.40 21.21 -19.63
N HIS A 78 2.65 20.04 -20.21
CA HIS A 78 1.73 18.90 -20.17
C HIS A 78 2.12 17.94 -19.04
N ALA A 79 1.17 17.62 -18.17
CA ALA A 79 1.34 16.58 -17.17
C ALA A 79 1.32 15.20 -17.85
N VAL A 80 2.36 14.39 -17.61
CA VAL A 80 2.45 13.02 -18.09
C VAL A 80 2.33 12.08 -16.91
N THR A 81 1.29 11.24 -16.89
CA THR A 81 1.09 10.21 -15.86
C THR A 81 1.69 8.90 -16.31
N GLN A 82 2.70 8.41 -15.60
CA GLN A 82 3.30 7.10 -15.81
C GLN A 82 2.71 6.09 -14.83
N LYS A 83 2.21 4.96 -15.34
CA LYS A 83 1.71 3.86 -14.51
C LYS A 83 2.86 2.91 -14.16
N ARG A 84 3.19 2.81 -12.88
CA ARG A 84 4.22 1.90 -12.35
C ARG A 84 3.56 0.73 -11.64
N HIS A 85 3.77 -0.48 -12.14
CA HIS A 85 3.30 -1.69 -11.45
C HIS A 85 4.18 -1.96 -10.22
N ILE A 86 3.57 -1.96 -9.02
CA ILE A 86 4.32 -2.08 -7.75
C ILE A 86 4.10 -3.44 -7.06
N TYR A 87 2.86 -3.94 -7.05
CA TYR A 87 2.52 -5.18 -6.36
C TYR A 87 1.46 -6.02 -7.09
N ASP A 88 1.69 -7.33 -7.09
CA ASP A 88 0.66 -8.34 -7.36
C ASP A 88 0.11 -8.86 -6.02
N LEU A 89 -1.15 -8.55 -5.72
CA LEU A 89 -1.87 -9.09 -4.58
C LEU A 89 -2.45 -10.46 -4.94
N LYS A 90 -2.32 -11.44 -4.05
CA LYS A 90 -2.79 -12.81 -4.24
C LYS A 90 -3.59 -13.31 -3.05
N HIS A 91 -4.59 -14.12 -3.35
CA HIS A 91 -5.36 -14.91 -2.39
C HIS A 91 -5.28 -16.40 -2.79
N PRO A 92 -4.23 -17.13 -2.35
CA PRO A 92 -4.00 -18.51 -2.77
C PRO A 92 -5.11 -19.47 -2.32
N ALA A 93 -5.34 -20.52 -3.11
CA ALA A 93 -6.30 -21.57 -2.74
C ALA A 93 -5.78 -22.38 -1.53
N ILE A 94 -6.70 -22.70 -0.62
CA ILE A 94 -6.43 -23.42 0.66
C ILE A 94 -5.79 -24.80 0.44
N ILE A 95 -5.95 -25.40 -0.74
CA ILE A 95 -5.33 -26.68 -1.14
C ILE A 95 -3.79 -26.65 -0.97
N THR A 96 -3.18 -25.48 -1.06
CA THR A 96 -1.71 -25.31 -0.93
C THR A 96 -1.21 -25.12 0.51
N GLY A 97 -2.09 -25.12 1.51
CA GLY A 97 -1.72 -24.79 2.90
C GLY A 97 -0.91 -23.49 2.99
N PRO A 98 -1.40 -22.37 2.42
CA PRO A 98 -0.57 -21.19 2.25
C PRO A 98 -0.23 -20.58 3.61
N VAL A 99 1.03 -20.22 3.79
CA VAL A 99 1.52 -19.51 4.98
C VAL A 99 0.76 -18.19 5.20
N PHE A 100 0.33 -17.54 4.11
CA PHE A 100 -0.51 -16.36 4.14
C PHE A 100 -1.73 -16.56 3.25
N LEU A 101 -2.93 -16.40 3.81
CA LEU A 101 -4.17 -16.41 3.03
C LEU A 101 -4.24 -15.26 2.03
N TYR A 102 -3.58 -14.14 2.36
CA TYR A 102 -3.50 -12.96 1.52
C TYR A 102 -2.06 -12.45 1.51
N MET A 103 -1.51 -12.20 0.31
CA MET A 103 -0.13 -11.75 0.15
C MET A 103 0.03 -10.71 -0.96
N ALA A 104 1.09 -9.93 -0.88
CA ALA A 104 1.54 -8.98 -1.88
C ALA A 104 2.94 -9.38 -2.37
N GLU A 105 3.07 -9.66 -3.66
CA GLU A 105 4.35 -9.91 -4.32
C GLU A 105 4.88 -8.64 -4.95
N SER A 106 6.08 -8.23 -4.54
CA SER A 106 6.79 -7.10 -5.15
C SER A 106 7.17 -7.43 -6.58
N VAL A 107 6.74 -6.61 -7.53
CA VAL A 107 7.11 -6.72 -8.96
C VAL A 107 8.16 -5.68 -9.37
N SER A 108 8.30 -4.60 -8.61
CA SER A 108 9.25 -3.52 -8.87
C SER A 108 10.47 -3.64 -7.97
N ARG A 109 11.65 -3.27 -8.49
CA ARG A 109 12.88 -3.13 -7.68
C ARG A 109 12.78 -1.98 -6.67
N HIS A 110 11.79 -1.11 -6.84
CA HIS A 110 11.51 0.02 -5.97
C HIS A 110 10.43 -0.27 -4.92
N SER A 111 9.93 -1.50 -4.83
CA SER A 111 9.00 -1.88 -3.76
C SER A 111 9.79 -2.38 -2.55
N LEU A 112 9.29 -2.08 -1.35
CA LEU A 112 10.01 -2.30 -0.10
C LEU A 112 10.36 -3.77 0.17
N CYS A 113 9.41 -4.67 -0.11
CA CYS A 113 9.54 -6.13 -0.10
C CYS A 113 8.20 -6.76 -0.48
N SER A 114 8.20 -8.06 -0.79
CA SER A 114 6.97 -8.87 -0.72
C SER A 114 6.55 -9.07 0.75
N PHE A 115 5.26 -9.18 1.00
CA PHE A 115 4.72 -9.37 2.35
C PHE A 115 3.40 -10.16 2.35
N GLY A 116 3.04 -10.71 3.50
CA GLY A 116 1.82 -11.47 3.70
C GLY A 116 1.06 -11.02 4.93
N MET A 117 -0.25 -11.28 4.95
CA MET A 117 -1.14 -10.86 6.03
C MET A 117 -1.63 -12.04 6.85
N THR A 118 -1.61 -11.85 8.16
CA THR A 118 -2.23 -12.75 9.15
C THR A 118 -3.24 -11.94 9.95
N SER A 119 -4.28 -12.60 10.45
CA SER A 119 -5.23 -11.97 11.36
C SER A 119 -5.36 -12.77 12.66
N ARG A 120 -5.70 -12.08 13.75
CA ARG A 120 -5.95 -12.67 15.06
C ARG A 120 -7.14 -11.98 15.70
N ARG A 121 -7.97 -12.73 16.43
CA ARG A 121 -8.97 -12.14 17.32
C ARG A 121 -8.30 -11.77 18.67
N PRO A 122 -8.29 -10.49 19.08
CA PRO A 122 -7.61 -10.06 20.29
C PRO A 122 -8.33 -10.54 21.56
N ARG A 123 -9.62 -10.87 21.48
CA ARG A 123 -10.42 -11.44 22.58
C ARG A 123 -11.32 -12.56 22.06
N LEU A 124 -11.56 -13.56 22.92
CA LEU A 124 -12.58 -14.58 22.67
C LEU A 124 -13.93 -13.89 22.37
N PHE A 125 -14.60 -14.29 21.30
CA PHE A 125 -15.88 -13.73 20.82
C PHE A 125 -15.88 -12.28 20.31
N SER A 126 -14.72 -11.63 20.14
CA SER A 126 -14.68 -10.33 19.45
C SER A 126 -14.89 -10.49 17.96
N SER A 127 -15.73 -9.64 17.36
CA SER A 127 -15.85 -9.47 15.90
C SER A 127 -14.68 -8.67 15.30
N ALA A 128 -13.96 -7.91 16.14
CA ALA A 128 -12.82 -7.12 15.70
C ALA A 128 -11.58 -8.01 15.53
N ARG A 129 -10.87 -7.84 14.42
CA ARG A 129 -9.67 -8.61 14.08
C ARG A 129 -8.46 -7.69 14.10
N GLU A 130 -7.38 -8.10 14.75
CA GLU A 130 -6.06 -7.48 14.56
C GLU A 130 -5.42 -8.09 13.31
N PHE A 131 -4.76 -7.26 12.51
CA PHE A 131 -4.01 -7.72 11.34
C PHE A 131 -2.51 -7.45 11.52
N ARG A 132 -1.69 -8.41 11.12
CA ARG A 132 -0.23 -8.25 11.05
C ARG A 132 0.25 -8.54 9.65
N VAL A 133 1.05 -7.60 9.14
CA VAL A 133 1.71 -7.68 7.85
C VAL A 133 3.15 -8.08 8.09
N HIS A 134 3.56 -9.19 7.51
CA HIS A 134 4.89 -9.75 7.70
C HIS A 134 5.65 -9.70 6.40
N ARG A 135 6.93 -9.35 6.44
CA ARG A 135 7.82 -9.52 5.29
C ARG A 135 7.80 -11.00 4.88
N ALA A 136 7.61 -11.24 3.59
CA ALA A 136 7.59 -12.57 3.00
C ALA A 136 8.96 -12.85 2.37
N ALA A 137 9.63 -13.90 2.83
CA ALA A 137 10.81 -14.42 2.16
C ALA A 137 10.43 -15.64 1.33
N LYS A 138 11.09 -15.83 0.17
CA LYS A 138 11.00 -17.09 -0.57
C LYS A 138 11.78 -18.15 0.18
N GLY A 139 11.09 -19.15 0.72
CA GLY A 139 11.69 -20.35 1.28
C GLY A 139 12.28 -21.25 0.18
N LEU A 140 12.97 -22.31 0.61
CA LEU A 140 13.59 -23.31 -0.28
C LEU A 140 12.58 -23.90 -1.29
N ASP A 141 11.35 -24.13 -0.86
CA ASP A 141 10.26 -24.67 -1.69
C ASP A 141 9.43 -23.58 -2.41
N LYS A 142 9.98 -22.37 -2.57
CA LYS A 142 9.29 -21.18 -3.12
C LYS A 142 8.07 -20.72 -2.32
N GLN A 143 7.75 -21.34 -1.19
CA GLN A 143 6.70 -20.89 -0.29
C GLN A 143 7.12 -19.59 0.42
N ALA A 144 6.18 -18.68 0.60
CA ALA A 144 6.40 -17.45 1.37
C ALA A 144 6.50 -17.80 2.86
N LEU A 145 7.60 -17.47 3.54
CA LEU A 145 7.75 -17.64 4.99
C LEU A 145 7.66 -16.29 5.71
N PRO A 146 7.00 -16.21 6.88
CA PRO A 146 6.94 -14.97 7.66
C PRO A 146 8.32 -14.69 8.25
N ARG A 147 8.79 -13.45 8.13
CA ARG A 147 9.98 -12.98 8.82
C ARG A 147 9.61 -11.97 9.90
N THR A 148 9.90 -10.70 9.64
CA THR A 148 9.65 -9.61 10.57
C THR A 148 8.30 -8.99 10.27
N VAL A 149 7.64 -8.52 11.34
CA VAL A 149 6.48 -7.65 11.19
C VAL A 149 6.92 -6.38 10.48
N LEU A 150 6.15 -5.98 9.48
CA LEU A 150 6.31 -4.73 8.76
C LEU A 150 5.32 -3.69 9.30
N PHE A 151 4.04 -4.07 9.37
CA PHE A 151 2.97 -3.22 9.87
C PHE A 151 2.00 -4.03 10.73
N GLN A 152 1.31 -3.34 11.63
CA GLN A 152 0.23 -3.89 12.43
C GLN A 152 -0.98 -2.96 12.31
N ALA A 153 -2.17 -3.53 12.11
CA ALA A 153 -3.44 -2.81 12.13
C ALA A 153 -4.27 -3.30 13.32
N VAL A 154 -4.48 -2.43 14.31
CA VAL A 154 -5.18 -2.76 15.55
C VAL A 154 -6.55 -2.07 15.56
N PRO A 155 -7.65 -2.80 15.82
CA PRO A 155 -8.96 -2.18 15.90
C PRO A 155 -9.04 -1.26 17.12
N THR A 156 -9.71 -0.11 16.96
CA THR A 156 -9.88 0.84 18.07
C THR A 156 -11.27 0.75 18.69
N LYS A 157 -11.44 1.34 19.88
CA LYS A 157 -12.75 1.53 20.52
C LYS A 157 -13.47 2.79 20.03
N SER A 158 -12.80 3.64 19.26
CA SER A 158 -13.36 4.88 18.75
C SER A 158 -14.33 4.59 17.62
N SER A 159 -15.49 5.26 17.61
CA SER A 159 -16.43 5.17 16.48
C SER A 159 -15.88 5.81 15.21
N ALA A 160 -14.93 6.75 15.32
CA ALA A 160 -14.36 7.48 14.19
C ALA A 160 -13.17 6.75 13.52
N VAL A 161 -12.52 5.80 14.21
CA VAL A 161 -11.31 5.13 13.74
C VAL A 161 -11.49 3.63 13.78
N LYS A 162 -11.49 3.00 12.61
CA LYS A 162 -11.62 1.56 12.48
C LYS A 162 -10.35 0.84 12.92
N TYR A 163 -9.21 1.28 12.38
CA TYR A 163 -7.90 0.70 12.66
C TYR A 163 -6.85 1.77 12.88
N GLU A 164 -5.95 1.55 13.83
CA GLU A 164 -4.67 2.25 13.91
C GLU A 164 -3.57 1.37 13.31
N TRP A 165 -2.82 1.96 12.39
CA TRP A 165 -1.70 1.32 11.71
C TRP A 165 -0.39 1.78 12.33
N SER A 166 0.46 0.85 12.72
CA SER A 166 1.79 1.10 13.27
C SER A 166 2.88 0.34 12.54
N ASP A 167 4.12 0.81 12.66
CA ASP A 167 5.30 0.08 12.19
C ASP A 167 5.71 -1.04 13.15
N ALA A 168 6.84 -1.69 12.87
CA ALA A 168 7.38 -2.80 13.66
C ALA A 168 7.81 -2.38 15.08
N GLN A 169 8.04 -1.09 15.31
CA GLN A 169 8.40 -0.52 16.61
C GLN A 169 7.17 -0.08 17.40
N GLY A 170 5.98 -0.13 16.79
CA GLY A 170 4.74 0.32 17.40
C GLY A 170 4.48 1.82 17.20
N GLU A 171 5.31 2.51 16.42
CA GLU A 171 5.10 3.92 16.12
C GLU A 171 3.97 4.08 15.10
N MET A 172 3.13 5.08 15.33
CA MET A 172 1.93 5.29 14.53
C MET A 172 2.28 5.75 13.10
N LEU A 173 1.67 5.09 12.12
CA LEU A 173 1.79 5.41 10.69
C LEU A 173 0.53 6.07 10.16
N ALA A 174 -0.64 5.48 10.43
CA ALA A 174 -1.89 5.91 9.85
C ALA A 174 -3.11 5.52 10.68
N ARG A 175 -4.25 6.14 10.38
CA ARG A 175 -5.57 5.79 10.91
C ARG A 175 -6.53 5.47 9.77
N GLU A 176 -7.15 4.30 9.81
CA GLU A 176 -8.27 3.95 8.94
C GLU A 176 -9.54 4.53 9.56
N LEU A 177 -10.18 5.48 8.87
CA LEU A 177 -11.33 6.21 9.39
C LEU A 177 -12.63 5.46 9.09
N SER A 178 -13.57 5.54 10.01
CA SER A 178 -14.92 4.97 9.88
C SER A 178 -15.85 6.02 9.25
N SER A 179 -15.76 6.24 7.94
CA SER A 179 -16.62 7.19 7.20
C SER A 179 -17.60 6.47 6.28
N GLY A 180 -18.68 5.90 6.83
CA GLY A 180 -19.77 5.32 6.02
C GLY A 180 -19.28 4.24 5.04
N GLN A 181 -19.52 4.44 3.75
CA GLN A 181 -19.07 3.54 2.67
C GLN A 181 -17.66 3.90 2.14
N ASP A 182 -17.12 5.06 2.50
CA ASP A 182 -15.86 5.55 1.99
C ASP A 182 -14.71 4.96 2.81
N CYS A 183 -13.83 4.23 2.14
CA CYS A 183 -12.61 3.71 2.74
C CYS A 183 -11.55 4.80 2.75
N THR A 184 -11.25 5.33 3.93
CA THR A 184 -10.31 6.45 4.12
C THR A 184 -9.14 6.05 5.02
N LEU A 185 -7.92 6.38 4.61
CA LEU A 185 -6.68 6.18 5.36
C LEU A 185 -5.98 7.53 5.56
N PHE A 186 -5.91 7.99 6.80
CA PHE A 186 -5.17 9.19 7.20
C PHE A 186 -3.74 8.83 7.58
N VAL A 187 -2.77 9.10 6.70
CA VAL A 187 -1.33 8.91 6.97
C VAL A 187 -0.82 10.07 7.81
N THR A 188 -0.29 9.75 8.99
CA THR A 188 0.01 10.72 10.06
C THR A 188 1.40 11.32 10.00
N ARG A 189 2.36 10.65 9.35
CA ARG A 189 3.77 11.08 9.28
C ARG A 189 4.34 11.06 7.86
N GLY A 190 5.49 11.71 7.69
CA GLY A 190 6.27 11.61 6.47
C GLY A 190 6.80 10.19 6.28
N MET A 191 6.78 9.66 5.05
CA MET A 191 7.19 8.29 4.75
C MET A 191 7.96 8.25 3.43
N SER A 192 8.92 7.34 3.29
CA SER A 192 9.52 7.11 1.97
C SER A 192 8.46 6.59 0.99
N VAL A 193 8.70 6.79 -0.30
CA VAL A 193 7.78 6.32 -1.34
C VAL A 193 7.53 4.81 -1.21
N GLN A 194 8.58 4.04 -0.93
CA GLN A 194 8.49 2.59 -0.82
C GLN A 194 7.67 2.15 0.39
N GLU A 195 7.84 2.84 1.53
CA GLU A 195 7.08 2.57 2.76
C GLU A 195 5.61 2.92 2.57
N ARG A 196 5.31 4.06 1.92
CA ARG A 196 3.92 4.44 1.60
C ARG A 196 3.26 3.47 0.65
N ASP A 197 3.95 3.07 -0.42
CA ASP A 197 3.46 2.09 -1.39
C ASP A 197 3.13 0.76 -0.69
N ALA A 198 3.99 0.32 0.22
CA ALA A 198 3.76 -0.89 1.00
C ALA A 198 2.58 -0.73 1.98
N LEU A 199 2.46 0.40 2.67
CA LEU A 199 1.36 0.68 3.61
C LEU A 199 0.01 0.72 2.88
N VAL A 200 -0.07 1.43 1.74
CA VAL A 200 -1.29 1.51 0.92
C VAL A 200 -1.67 0.13 0.40
N THR A 201 -0.70 -0.64 -0.08
CA THR A 201 -0.92 -2.01 -0.56
C THR A 201 -1.39 -2.94 0.57
N ALA A 202 -0.83 -2.80 1.78
CA ALA A 202 -1.28 -3.52 2.95
C ALA A 202 -2.71 -3.15 3.38
N TRP A 203 -3.06 -1.87 3.33
CA TRP A 203 -4.43 -1.41 3.60
C TRP A 203 -5.43 -1.99 2.59
N VAL A 204 -5.07 -2.01 1.30
CA VAL A 204 -5.86 -2.66 0.24
C VAL A 204 -6.04 -4.16 0.50
N LEU A 205 -4.98 -4.85 0.92
CA LEU A 205 -5.04 -6.28 1.24
C LEU A 205 -5.97 -6.55 2.45
N ARG A 206 -5.97 -5.68 3.46
CA ARG A 206 -6.88 -5.76 4.61
C ARG A 206 -8.33 -5.54 4.19
N MET A 207 -8.59 -4.56 3.33
CA MET A 207 -9.93 -4.32 2.77
C MET A 207 -10.41 -5.54 1.98
N TRP A 208 -9.55 -6.12 1.14
CA TRP A 208 -9.89 -7.33 0.39
C TRP A 208 -10.25 -8.49 1.33
N TRP A 209 -9.47 -8.74 2.39
CA TRP A 209 -9.79 -9.76 3.40
C TRP A 209 -11.21 -9.62 3.93
N GLU A 210 -11.61 -8.39 4.29
CA GLU A 210 -12.93 -8.11 4.86
C GLU A 210 -14.04 -8.27 3.83
N MET A 211 -13.86 -7.71 2.63
CA MET A 211 -14.88 -7.71 1.57
C MET A 211 -15.10 -9.11 0.98
N ALA A 212 -14.06 -9.95 0.95
CA ALA A 212 -14.17 -11.33 0.49
C ALA A 212 -14.91 -12.25 1.46
N GLY A 213 -15.16 -11.82 2.70
CA GLY A 213 -15.81 -12.66 3.71
C GLY A 213 -14.90 -13.74 4.31
N SER A 214 -13.58 -13.67 4.08
CA SER A 214 -12.62 -14.70 4.55
C SER A 214 -12.44 -14.74 6.08
N GLY A 215 -13.21 -13.94 6.83
CA GLY A 215 -13.32 -14.03 8.29
C GLY A 215 -14.10 -15.24 8.80
N ASP A 216 -14.77 -15.99 7.92
CA ASP A 216 -15.63 -17.12 8.25
C ASP A 216 -14.94 -18.49 8.16
N TYR A 217 -13.71 -18.55 7.64
CA TYR A 217 -12.94 -19.78 7.44
C TYR A 217 -11.61 -19.68 8.21
N GLU A 218 -11.62 -20.02 9.50
CA GLU A 218 -10.37 -20.30 10.23
C GLU A 218 -10.11 -21.80 10.23
N LEU A 219 -8.87 -22.19 9.91
CA LEU A 219 -8.29 -23.51 10.17
C LEU A 219 -7.86 -23.60 11.63
#